data_AF-A0A9E5UF76-F1
#
_entry.id   AF-A0A9E5UF76-F1
#
_cell.length_a   1.000
_cell.length_b   1.000
_cell.length_c   1.000
_cell.angle_alpha   90.00
_cell.angle_beta   90.00
_cell.angle_gamma   90.00
#
_symmetry.space_group_name_H-M   'P 1'
#
loop_
_entity.id
_entity.type
_entity.pdbx_description
1 polymer ?
#
loop_
_entity_poly.entity_id
_entity_poly.type
_entity_poly.pdbx_seq_one_letter_code
_entity_poly.pdbx_strand_id
1 'polypeptide(L)'
;MAHKLAECLLRRKELQQKLDRMNQIDSKDLFEIKAARKKVTDDIDDVVAQVPKMTYSQFEAEYRHYAKALRLIDGAIQQVNWTATVDGVGDCFRDFDPDIE
;
A
#
# COMPACT_ATOMS: atom_id res chain seq x y z
N MET A 1 -1.61 8.71 -22.05
CA MET A 1 -0.14 8.84 -22.16
C MET A 1 0.45 7.46 -22.03
N ALA A 2 1.43 7.09 -22.86
CA ALA A 2 2.09 5.79 -22.76
C ALA A 2 3.28 5.89 -21.78
N HIS A 3 3.52 4.83 -21.01
CA HIS A 3 4.57 4.76 -19.99
C HIS A 3 5.53 3.61 -20.30
N LYS A 4 6.79 3.73 -19.88
CA LYS A 4 7.78 2.65 -20.03
C LYS A 4 7.49 1.51 -19.06
N LEU A 5 7.84 0.26 -19.43
CA LEU A 5 7.68 -0.90 -18.54
C LEU A 5 8.36 -0.69 -17.18
N ALA A 6 9.56 -0.08 -17.17
CA ALA A 6 10.28 0.26 -15.95
C ALA A 6 9.50 1.23 -15.03
N GLU A 7 8.82 2.23 -15.60
CA GLU A 7 7.98 3.18 -14.84
C GLU A 7 6.77 2.45 -14.25
N CYS A 8 6.15 1.56 -15.04
CA CYS A 8 5.05 0.72 -14.56
C CYS A 8 5.49 -0.20 -13.41
N LEU A 9 6.67 -0.83 -13.50
CA LEU A 9 7.22 -1.68 -12.45
C LEU A 9 7.51 -0.89 -11.16
N LEU A 10 8.10 0.31 -11.28
CA LEU A 10 8.31 1.19 -10.13
C LEU A 10 6.97 1.57 -9.50
N ARG A 11 5.99 1.97 -10.34
CA ARG A 11 4.68 2.39 -9.85
C ARG A 11 3.91 1.25 -9.18
N ARG A 12 4.00 0.02 -9.70
CA ARG A 12 3.46 -1.18 -9.06
C ARG A 12 4.00 -1.33 -7.64
N LYS A 13 5.32 -1.21 -7.46
CA LYS A 13 5.97 -1.31 -6.15
C LYS A 13 5.47 -0.21 -5.19
N GLU A 14 5.38 1.04 -5.66
CA GLU A 14 4.86 2.14 -4.84
C GLU A 14 3.40 1.92 -4.40
N LEU A 15 2.55 1.44 -5.31
CA LEU A 15 1.14 1.17 -5.03
C LEU A 15 0.98 0.03 -4.02
N GLN A 16 1.76 -1.04 -4.15
CA GLN A 16 1.79 -2.13 -3.17
C GLN A 16 2.19 -1.61 -1.79
N GLN A 17 3.28 -0.84 -1.71
CA GLN A 17 3.74 -0.25 -0.45
C GLN A 17 2.73 0.72 0.18
N LYS A 18 1.90 1.39 -0.63
CA LYS A 18 0.81 2.23 -0.12
C LYS A 18 -0.31 1.38 0.48
N LEU A 19 -0.73 0.33 -0.21
CA LEU A 19 -1.76 -0.59 0.30
C LEU A 19 -1.29 -1.32 1.56
N ASP A 20 -0.04 -1.78 1.59
CA ASP A 20 0.53 -2.44 2.76
C ASP A 20 0.53 -1.52 3.98
N ARG A 21 0.91 -0.25 3.79
CA ARG A 21 0.83 0.77 4.85
C ARG A 21 -0.61 0.99 5.30
N MET A 22 -1.56 1.05 4.38
CA MET A 22 -2.98 1.22 4.73
C MET A 22 -3.54 0.01 5.49
N ASN A 23 -3.12 -1.22 5.15
CA ASN A 23 -3.52 -2.43 5.85
C ASN A 23 -2.98 -2.51 7.29
N GLN A 24 -1.90 -1.78 7.59
CA GLN A 24 -1.31 -1.70 8.93
C GLN A 24 -1.98 -0.67 9.84
N ILE A 25 -2.83 0.21 9.31
CA ILE A 25 -3.56 1.21 10.10
C ILE A 25 -4.69 0.50 10.82
N ASP A 26 -4.58 0.39 12.15
CA ASP A 26 -5.65 -0.19 12.97
C ASP A 26 -6.77 0.84 13.15
N SER A 27 -7.98 0.35 13.40
CA SER A 27 -9.17 1.16 13.69
C SER A 27 -8.94 2.16 14.83
N LYS A 28 -8.02 1.86 15.75
CA LYS A 28 -7.61 2.72 16.87
C LYS A 28 -6.78 3.93 16.44
N ASP A 29 -6.07 3.86 15.31
CA ASP A 29 -5.25 4.96 14.79
C ASP A 29 -6.09 6.00 14.02
N LEU A 30 -7.33 5.65 13.67
CA LEU A 30 -8.29 6.56 13.03
C LEU A 30 -8.86 7.61 14.01
N PHE A 31 -8.71 7.40 15.31
CA PHE A 31 -9.25 8.27 16.36
C PHE A 31 -8.10 8.87 17.19
N GLU A 32 -8.10 10.19 17.36
CA GLU A 32 -7.19 10.86 18.27
C GLU A 32 -7.96 11.33 19.50
N ILE A 33 -7.54 10.87 20.68
CA ILE A 33 -8.07 11.36 21.95
C ILE A 33 -7.40 12.72 22.23
N LYS A 34 -8.06 13.83 21.85
CA LYS A 34 -7.53 15.19 22.04
C LYS A 34 -7.73 15.78 23.45
N ALA A 35 -8.24 15.01 24.42
CA ALA A 35 -8.48 15.51 25.77
C ALA A 35 -7.99 14.52 26.84
N ALA A 36 -6.85 14.83 27.47
CA ALA A 36 -6.46 14.26 28.75
C ALA A 36 -6.55 15.36 29.82
N ARG A 37 -7.56 15.31 30.71
CA ARG A 37 -7.65 16.19 31.87
C ARG A 37 -7.40 15.38 33.15
N LYS A 38 -6.37 15.79 33.90
CA LYS A 38 -5.94 15.20 35.17
C LYS A 38 -6.83 15.73 36.30
N LYS A 39 -7.32 14.84 37.18
CA LYS A 39 -8.26 15.13 38.29
C LYS A 39 -7.95 16.42 39.06
N VAL A 40 -8.93 17.31 39.17
CA VAL A 40 -9.15 18.16 40.35
C VAL A 40 -10.67 18.23 40.63
N THR A 41 -11.11 17.39 41.59
CA THR A 41 -12.36 17.43 42.41
C THR A 41 -13.78 17.49 41.80
N ASP A 42 -14.53 16.41 42.07
CA ASP A 42 -15.94 16.18 42.49
C ASP A 42 -17.20 16.86 41.91
N ASP A 43 -17.20 17.74 40.89
CA ASP A 43 -18.51 18.34 40.49
C ASP A 43 -18.75 18.76 39.03
N ILE A 44 -18.29 18.02 38.01
CA ILE A 44 -18.71 18.27 36.61
C ILE A 44 -18.89 16.97 35.81
N ASP A 45 -20.02 16.83 35.12
CA ASP A 45 -20.28 15.78 34.12
C ASP A 45 -19.36 15.93 32.90
N ASP A 46 -18.61 14.86 32.63
CA ASP A 46 -17.60 14.78 31.58
C ASP A 46 -18.22 14.53 30.18
N VAL A 47 -17.74 15.24 29.15
CA VAL A 47 -18.05 14.95 27.74
C VAL A 47 -16.74 14.70 26.98
N VAL A 48 -16.46 13.42 26.72
CA VAL A 48 -15.32 12.98 25.91
C VAL A 48 -15.67 13.11 24.43
N ALA A 49 -15.11 14.10 23.74
CA ALA A 49 -15.26 14.24 22.29
C ALA A 49 -14.10 13.52 21.56
N GLN A 50 -14.41 12.39 20.90
CA GLN A 50 -13.49 11.77 19.94
C GLN A 50 -13.63 12.49 18.60
N VAL A 51 -12.54 13.06 18.09
CA VAL A 51 -12.53 13.68 16.76
C VAL A 51 -11.89 12.70 15.77
N PRO A 52 -12.62 12.23 14.73
CA PRO A 52 -12.05 11.34 13.72
C PRO A 52 -11.02 12.10 12.88
N LYS A 53 -9.82 11.54 12.70
CA LYS A 53 -8.76 12.11 11.85
C LYS A 53 -9.08 12.02 10.36
N MET A 54 -9.85 11.00 9.99
CA MET A 54 -10.38 10.74 8.66
C MET A 54 -11.64 9.89 8.83
N THR A 55 -12.66 10.05 7.99
CA THR A 55 -13.82 9.16 8.05
C THR A 55 -13.45 7.79 7.48
N TYR A 56 -14.02 6.72 8.03
CA TYR A 56 -13.82 5.37 7.49
C TYR A 56 -14.17 5.28 5.99
N SER A 57 -15.17 6.04 5.54
CA SER A 57 -15.54 6.14 4.12
C SER A 57 -14.44 6.73 3.23
N GLN A 58 -13.69 7.72 3.72
CA GLN A 58 -12.55 8.31 3.01
C GLN A 58 -11.39 7.32 2.92
N PHE A 59 -11.09 6.63 4.03
CA PHE A 59 -10.09 5.56 4.06
C PHE A 59 -10.41 4.44 3.05
N GLU A 60 -11.65 3.95 3.05
CA GLU A 60 -12.09 2.90 2.14
C GLU A 60 -12.08 3.35 0.67
N ALA A 61 -12.40 4.62 0.41
CA ALA A 61 -12.33 5.20 -0.93
C ALA A 61 -10.88 5.27 -1.44
N GLU A 62 -9.94 5.72 -0.61
CA GLU A 62 -8.52 5.76 -0.95
C GLU A 62 -7.95 4.34 -1.14
N TYR A 63 -8.32 3.40 -0.27
CA TYR A 63 -7.92 2.00 -0.41
C TYR A 63 -8.40 1.41 -1.74
N ARG A 64 -9.69 1.59 -2.06
CA ARG A 64 -10.28 1.12 -3.34
C ARG A 64 -9.59 1.76 -4.54
N HIS A 65 -9.22 3.04 -4.46
CA HIS A 65 -8.50 3.72 -5.52
C HIS A 65 -7.15 3.06 -5.81
N TYR A 66 -6.31 2.86 -4.79
CA TYR A 66 -5.00 2.25 -4.98
C TYR A 66 -5.08 0.77 -5.36
N ALA A 67 -6.02 0.01 -4.78
CA ALA A 67 -6.23 -1.39 -5.13
C ALA A 67 -6.64 -1.57 -6.60
N LYS A 68 -7.52 -0.69 -7.11
CA LYS A 68 -7.88 -0.66 -8.53
C LYS A 68 -6.69 -0.30 -9.41
N ALA A 69 -5.94 0.74 -9.05
CA ALA A 69 -4.77 1.17 -9.82
C ALA A 69 -3.70 0.08 -9.90
N LEU A 70 -3.45 -0.63 -8.80
CA LEU A 70 -2.49 -1.74 -8.75
C LEU A 70 -2.87 -2.85 -9.74
N ARG A 71 -4.14 -3.29 -9.72
CA ARG A 71 -4.61 -4.35 -10.63
C ARG A 71 -4.51 -3.97 -12.09
N LEU A 72 -4.79 -2.71 -12.44
CA LEU A 72 -4.67 -2.22 -13.81
C LEU A 72 -3.22 -2.24 -14.29
N ILE A 73 -2.29 -1.77 -13.46
CA ILE A 73 -0.86 -1.77 -13.79
C ILE A 73 -0.33 -3.21 -13.85
N ASP A 74 -0.73 -4.07 -12.93
CA ASP A 74 -0.35 -5.49 -12.96
C ASP A 74 -0.83 -6.17 -14.24
N GLY A 75 -2.09 -5.98 -14.63
CA GLY A 75 -2.61 -6.54 -15.88
C GLY A 75 -1.83 -6.07 -17.10
N ALA A 76 -1.50 -4.79 -17.17
CA ALA A 76 -0.70 -4.22 -18.26
C ALA A 76 0.73 -4.79 -18.28
N ILE A 77 1.39 -4.89 -17.11
CA ILE A 77 2.72 -5.49 -16.99
C ILE A 77 2.69 -6.95 -17.43
N GLN A 78 1.70 -7.72 -17.00
CA GLN A 78 1.58 -9.12 -17.37
C GLN A 78 1.39 -9.28 -18.88
N GLN A 79 0.54 -8.47 -19.50
CA GLN A 79 0.37 -8.49 -20.95
C GLN A 79 1.70 -8.24 -21.68
N VAL A 80 2.50 -7.28 -21.22
CA VAL A 80 3.83 -7.00 -21.79
C VAL A 80 4.78 -8.17 -21.55
N ASN A 81 4.83 -8.71 -20.33
CA ASN A 81 5.70 -9.84 -19.99
C ASN A 81 5.38 -11.09 -20.82
N TRP A 82 4.12 -11.31 -21.19
CA TRP A 82 3.69 -12.44 -22.02
C TRP A 82 3.99 -12.25 -23.52
N THR A 83 4.28 -11.03 -23.96
CA THR A 83 4.48 -10.71 -25.39
C THR A 83 5.91 -10.31 -25.72
N ALA A 84 6.70 -9.94 -24.72
CA ALA A 84 8.10 -9.57 -24.87
C ALA A 84 9.03 -10.77 -24.67
N THR A 85 9.96 -10.98 -25.60
CA THR A 85 11.06 -11.94 -25.46
C THR A 85 12.27 -11.26 -24.81
N VAL A 86 12.95 -11.98 -23.92
CA VAL A 86 14.21 -11.53 -23.29
C VAL A 86 15.31 -12.49 -23.67
N ASP A 87 16.26 -12.02 -24.48
CA ASP A 87 17.43 -12.78 -24.91
C ASP A 87 18.64 -12.51 -24.00
N GLY A 88 19.62 -13.42 -24.01
CA GLY A 88 20.91 -13.21 -23.33
C GLY A 88 20.91 -13.45 -21.81
N VAL A 89 19.83 -14.00 -21.24
CA VAL A 89 19.70 -14.32 -19.80
C VAL A 89 19.72 -15.82 -19.52
N GLY A 90 20.18 -16.64 -20.47
CA GLY A 90 20.14 -18.10 -20.37
C GLY A 90 20.89 -18.66 -19.14
N ASP A 91 21.99 -18.02 -18.76
CA ASP A 91 22.76 -18.45 -17.58
C ASP A 91 21.99 -18.23 -16.27
N CYS A 92 21.05 -17.27 -16.21
CA CYS A 92 20.18 -17.06 -15.05
C CYS A 92 19.15 -18.18 -14.84
N PHE A 93 18.96 -19.06 -15.83
CA PHE A 93 18.06 -20.22 -15.74
C PHE A 93 18.81 -21.52 -15.41
N ARG A 94 20.13 -21.47 -15.26
CA ARG A 94 20.91 -22.62 -14.79
C ARG A 94 20.93 -22.62 -13.27
N ASP A 95 20.75 -23.79 -12.68
CA ASP A 95 21.02 -23.96 -11.25
C ASP A 95 22.52 -23.82 -10.99
N PHE A 96 22.86 -23.37 -9.78
CA PHE A 96 24.25 -23.31 -9.35
C PHE A 96 24.81 -24.73 -9.21
N ASP A 97 25.77 -25.06 -10.07
CA ASP A 97 26.53 -26.30 -10.03
C ASP A 97 27.99 -25.97 -9.69
N PRO A 98 28.50 -26.40 -8.52
CA PRO A 98 29.88 -26.13 -8.13
C PRO A 98 30.92 -26.88 -8.97
N ASP A 99 30.51 -27.87 -9.76
CA ASP A 99 31.40 -28.75 -10.55
C ASP A 99 31.49 -28.35 -12.04
N ILE A 100 30.82 -27.28 -12.46
CA ILE A 100 30.88 -26.73 -13.82
C ILE A 100 31.60 -25.37 -13.77
N GLU A 101 32.77 -25.27 -14.41
CA GLU A 101 33.53 -24.01 -14.58
C GLU A 101 32.78 -22.92 -15.36
#